data_AF-A0A0G1A7K0-F1
#
_entry.id   AF-A0A0G1A7K0-F1
#
_cell.length_a   1.000
_cell.length_b   1.000
_cell.length_c   1.000
_cell.angle_alpha   90.00
_cell.angle_beta   90.00
_cell.angle_gamma   90.00
#
_symmetry.space_group_name_H-M   'P 1'
#
loop_
_entity.id
_entity.type
_entity.pdbx_description
1 polymer ?
#
loop_
_entity_poly.entity_id
_entity_poly.type
_entity_poly.pdbx_seq_one_letter_code
_entity_poly.pdbx_strand_id
1 'polypeptide(L)'
;MINTYADLIEDIITEMKMNLPKEEHLLVGHEYFVWLDFLKKIKPESKLLICTNGTIKEYTEIGEIMILAETNKYPVWHIQPHFIELEIVITYEDGELKTVNSKDNINMSEVWDVPRHLDEFSGTVKGILNEQKNFIAYDLELVGNFLQKMELLKNAGFTISEYVLFPTDKIASTSSSKLEASLLNFISKSCEAGLKVDGVVVVSDNPLLPGNCTRLIFKPKSVNN
;
A
#
# COMPACT_ATOMS: atom_id res chain seq x y z
N MET A 1 17.13 34.08 -1.10
CA MET A 1 17.34 32.62 -1.19
C MET A 1 16.98 32.23 -2.61
N ILE A 2 17.89 31.55 -3.32
CA ILE A 2 17.58 31.02 -4.65
C ILE A 2 16.83 29.71 -4.38
N ASN A 3 15.51 29.69 -4.58
CA ASN A 3 14.77 28.44 -4.55
C ASN A 3 15.32 27.57 -5.68
N THR A 4 15.76 26.36 -5.37
CA THR A 4 16.18 25.42 -6.41
C THR A 4 14.94 24.98 -7.18
N TYR A 5 15.13 24.53 -8.43
CA TYR A 5 14.03 24.01 -9.25
C TYR A 5 13.24 22.89 -8.55
N ALA A 6 13.92 22.08 -7.74
CA ALA A 6 13.29 21.03 -6.95
C ALA A 6 12.45 21.56 -5.77
N ASP A 7 12.85 22.69 -5.15
CA ASP A 7 12.05 23.33 -4.09
C ASP A 7 10.75 23.91 -4.64
N LEU A 8 10.80 24.51 -5.84
CA LEU A 8 9.59 24.98 -6.54
C LEU A 8 8.63 23.83 -6.86
N ILE A 9 9.15 22.65 -7.20
CA ILE A 9 8.31 21.47 -7.46
C ILE A 9 7.68 20.96 -6.17
N GLU A 10 8.40 20.96 -5.04
CA GLU A 10 7.82 20.65 -3.74
C GLU A 10 6.68 21.61 -3.37
N ASP A 11 6.87 22.91 -3.63
CA ASP A 11 5.84 23.92 -3.37
C ASP A 11 4.60 23.67 -4.24
N ILE A 12 4.77 23.39 -5.53
CA ILE A 12 3.67 23.05 -6.46
C ILE A 12 2.94 21.79 -6.00
N ILE A 13 3.66 20.72 -5.66
CA ILE A 13 3.07 19.47 -5.20
C ILE A 13 2.31 19.67 -3.89
N THR A 14 2.84 20.50 -2.99
CA THR A 14 2.18 20.87 -1.73
C THR A 14 0.88 21.60 -2.01
N GLU A 15 0.87 22.56 -2.94
CA GLU A 15 -0.33 23.29 -3.33
C GLU A 15 -1.35 22.38 -4.01
N MET A 16 -0.92 21.50 -4.94
CA MET A 16 -1.78 20.49 -5.55
C MET A 16 -2.42 19.61 -4.48
N LYS A 17 -1.64 19.17 -3.49
CA LYS A 17 -2.16 18.36 -2.36
C LYS A 17 -3.23 19.11 -1.56
N MET A 18 -3.03 20.39 -1.28
CA MET A 18 -3.99 21.21 -0.53
C MET A 18 -5.28 21.46 -1.32
N ASN A 19 -5.19 21.45 -2.65
CA ASN A 19 -6.28 21.73 -3.57
C ASN A 19 -6.89 20.46 -4.20
N LEU A 20 -6.44 19.26 -3.81
CA LEU A 20 -7.06 18.00 -4.25
C LEU A 20 -8.55 18.04 -3.88
N PRO A 21 -9.47 17.90 -4.86
CA PRO A 21 -10.90 17.87 -4.59
C PRO A 21 -11.18 16.76 -3.58
N LYS A 22 -11.81 17.11 -2.45
CA LYS A 22 -12.13 16.17 -1.37
C LYS A 22 -13.20 15.15 -1.78
N GLU A 23 -13.92 15.45 -2.85
CA GLU A 23 -14.92 14.60 -3.47
C GLU A 23 -14.70 14.70 -4.99
N GLU A 24 -14.42 13.55 -5.61
CA GLU A 24 -14.44 13.28 -7.05
C GLU A 24 -13.59 14.19 -7.96
N HIS A 25 -12.46 13.67 -8.43
CA HIS A 25 -12.13 13.56 -9.87
C HIS A 25 -10.78 12.83 -10.01
N LEU A 26 -10.83 11.62 -10.57
CA LEU A 26 -9.69 10.73 -10.86
C LEU A 26 -8.54 11.39 -11.64
N LEU A 27 -8.80 12.49 -12.34
CA LEU A 27 -7.83 13.20 -13.19
C LEU A 27 -6.84 14.06 -12.39
N VAL A 28 -7.28 14.77 -11.34
CA VAL A 28 -6.40 15.63 -10.52
C VAL A 28 -5.51 14.79 -9.61
N GLY A 29 -6.04 13.66 -9.12
CA GLY A 29 -5.24 12.66 -8.40
C GLY A 29 -4.12 12.10 -9.27
N HIS A 30 -4.37 11.85 -10.56
CA HIS A 30 -3.36 11.33 -11.48
C HIS A 30 -2.20 12.32 -11.68
N GLU A 31 -2.48 13.61 -11.92
CA GLU A 31 -1.41 14.62 -12.06
C GLU A 31 -0.60 14.78 -10.76
N TYR A 32 -1.26 14.81 -9.61
CA TYR A 32 -0.58 14.84 -8.31
C TYR A 32 0.41 13.68 -8.14
N PHE A 33 0.00 12.47 -8.49
CA PHE A 33 0.84 11.27 -8.42
C PHE A 33 1.98 11.29 -9.43
N VAL A 34 1.77 11.78 -10.65
CA VAL A 34 2.83 11.96 -11.66
C VAL A 34 3.90 12.94 -11.15
N TRP A 35 3.50 14.05 -10.52
CA TRP A 35 4.46 15.01 -9.96
C TRP A 35 5.21 14.47 -8.75
N LEU A 36 4.56 13.65 -7.91
CA LEU A 36 5.26 12.93 -6.82
C LEU A 36 6.28 11.92 -7.36
N ASP A 37 5.97 11.19 -8.43
CA ASP A 37 6.93 10.29 -9.10
C ASP A 37 8.11 11.07 -9.69
N PHE A 38 7.84 12.23 -10.29
CA PHE A 38 8.89 13.12 -10.77
C PHE A 38 9.77 13.63 -9.62
N LEU A 39 9.16 14.08 -8.53
CA LEU A 39 9.87 14.52 -7.32
C LEU A 39 10.75 13.40 -6.75
N LYS A 40 10.26 12.15 -6.72
CA LYS A 40 11.04 10.98 -6.28
C LYS A 40 12.31 10.77 -7.11
N LYS A 41 12.27 11.08 -8.41
CA LYS A 41 13.44 10.96 -9.30
C LYS A 41 14.44 12.10 -9.11
N ILE A 42 13.99 13.33 -8.86
CA ILE A 42 14.87 14.51 -8.82
C ILE A 42 15.30 14.93 -7.41
N LYS A 43 14.55 14.55 -6.37
CA LYS A 43 14.78 14.91 -4.96
C LYS A 43 14.22 13.80 -4.03
N PRO A 44 14.79 12.59 -4.06
CA PRO A 44 14.30 11.43 -3.31
C PRO A 44 14.26 11.65 -1.78
N GLU A 45 15.06 12.57 -1.25
CA GLU A 45 15.11 12.96 0.16
C GLU A 45 14.00 13.94 0.58
N SER A 46 13.11 14.33 -0.33
CA SER A 46 12.01 15.25 -0.06
C SER A 46 11.14 14.78 1.11
N LYS A 47 10.82 15.71 2.03
CA LYS A 47 9.87 15.45 3.14
C LYS A 47 8.45 15.12 2.66
N LEU A 48 8.09 15.48 1.43
CA LEU A 48 6.80 15.10 0.84
C LEU A 48 6.73 13.61 0.50
N LEU A 49 7.88 12.99 0.24
CA LEU A 49 8.02 11.56 -0.05
C LEU A 49 8.19 10.73 1.23
N ILE A 50 8.60 11.37 2.33
CA ILE A 50 8.88 10.70 3.61
C ILE A 50 7.58 10.55 4.40
N CYS A 51 7.16 9.30 4.62
CA CYS A 51 6.28 8.97 5.74
C CYS A 51 7.02 9.33 7.03
N THR A 52 6.62 10.41 7.71
CA THR A 52 7.44 11.08 8.75
C THR A 52 7.82 10.19 9.94
N ASN A 53 7.29 8.97 10.04
CA ASN A 53 7.67 7.99 11.05
C ASN A 53 8.40 6.75 10.53
N GLY A 54 8.55 6.55 9.22
CA GLY A 54 9.30 5.42 8.61
C GLY A 54 8.74 4.01 8.87
N THR A 55 7.98 3.81 9.94
CA THR A 55 7.31 2.58 10.35
C THR A 55 5.81 2.72 10.15
N ILE A 56 5.23 1.73 9.47
CA ILE A 56 3.78 1.55 9.45
C ILE A 56 3.34 1.39 10.91
N LYS A 57 2.37 2.20 11.35
CA LYS A 57 1.93 2.15 12.75
C LYS A 57 0.97 0.99 12.95
N GLU A 58 1.25 0.19 13.98
CA GLU A 58 0.41 -0.92 14.41
C GLU A 58 -0.58 -0.48 15.48
N TYR A 59 -1.80 -1.01 15.39
CA TYR A 59 -2.92 -0.78 16.28
C TYR A 59 -3.49 -2.11 16.72
N THR A 60 -3.80 -2.24 18.00
CA THR A 60 -4.44 -3.46 18.56
C THR A 60 -5.90 -3.26 18.92
N GLU A 61 -6.34 -2.00 19.05
CA GLU A 61 -7.69 -1.61 19.45
C GLU A 61 -8.40 -0.94 18.27
N ILE A 62 -9.52 -1.50 17.82
CA ILE A 62 -10.25 -0.99 16.65
C ILE A 62 -10.76 0.45 16.86
N GLY A 63 -11.00 0.84 18.12
CA GLY A 63 -11.48 2.18 18.47
C GLY A 63 -10.51 3.28 18.06
N GLU A 64 -9.20 3.03 18.17
CA GLU A 64 -8.18 4.00 17.77
C GLU A 64 -8.17 4.22 16.25
N ILE A 65 -8.37 3.15 15.48
CA ILE A 65 -8.47 3.22 14.02
C ILE A 65 -9.74 3.97 13.61
N MET A 66 -10.86 3.75 14.31
CA MET A 66 -12.11 4.49 14.06
C MET A 66 -11.99 6.00 14.34
N ILE A 67 -11.28 6.39 15.41
CA ILE A 67 -11.00 7.81 15.70
C ILE A 67 -10.15 8.42 14.58
N LEU A 68 -9.18 7.69 14.05
CA LEU A 68 -8.39 8.14 12.90
C LEU A 68 -9.23 8.26 11.64
N ALA A 69 -10.13 7.31 11.40
CA ALA A 69 -11.08 7.37 10.30
C ALA A 69 -11.88 8.68 10.40
N GLU A 70 -12.50 8.94 11.54
CA GLU A 70 -13.30 10.14 11.80
C GLU A 70 -12.49 11.44 11.63
N THR A 71 -11.28 11.49 12.21
CA THR A 71 -10.37 12.64 12.10
C THR A 71 -10.02 12.94 10.63
N ASN A 72 -9.91 11.91 9.81
CA ASN A 72 -9.61 12.01 8.37
C ASN A 72 -10.88 11.97 7.48
N LYS A 73 -12.07 12.16 8.06
CA LYS A 73 -13.37 12.19 7.35
C LYS A 73 -13.70 10.89 6.59
N TYR A 74 -13.35 9.76 7.19
CA TYR A 74 -13.64 8.40 6.72
C TYR A 74 -13.13 8.17 5.29
N PRO A 75 -11.80 8.19 5.07
CA PRO A 75 -11.27 7.95 3.75
C PRO A 75 -11.57 6.52 3.30
N VAL A 76 -11.60 6.28 2.00
CA VAL A 76 -11.77 4.93 1.44
C VAL A 76 -10.64 4.03 1.93
N TRP A 77 -11.00 2.84 2.41
CA TRP A 77 -10.04 1.84 2.88
C TRP A 77 -10.00 0.62 1.97
N HIS A 78 -8.79 0.20 1.65
CA HIS A 78 -8.47 -1.08 1.05
C HIS A 78 -7.81 -1.94 2.12
N ILE A 79 -8.51 -3.01 2.50
CA ILE A 79 -8.07 -3.92 3.55
C ILE A 79 -7.32 -5.07 2.90
N GLN A 80 -6.05 -5.22 3.22
CA GLN A 80 -5.18 -6.32 2.78
C GLN A 80 -4.79 -7.19 3.99
N PRO A 81 -4.36 -8.44 3.78
CA PRO A 81 -3.80 -9.26 4.85
C PRO A 81 -2.48 -8.65 5.34
N HIS A 82 -2.23 -8.72 6.65
CA HIS A 82 -0.90 -8.46 7.20
C HIS A 82 -0.16 -9.79 7.34
N PHE A 83 0.77 -10.03 6.42
CA PHE A 83 1.52 -11.29 6.36
C PHE A 83 2.59 -11.37 7.45
N ILE A 84 2.66 -12.53 8.10
CA ILE A 84 3.76 -12.89 9.02
C ILE A 84 5.00 -13.30 8.22
N GLU A 85 4.77 -13.83 7.01
CA GLU A 85 5.80 -14.27 6.09
C GLU A 85 6.73 -13.12 5.68
N LEU A 86 7.94 -13.50 5.30
CA LEU A 86 8.95 -12.52 4.93
C LEU A 86 8.58 -11.82 3.64
N GLU A 87 8.63 -10.49 3.69
CA GLU A 87 8.53 -9.64 2.50
C GLU A 87 9.61 -10.03 1.49
N ILE A 88 9.16 -10.22 0.26
CA ILE A 88 9.99 -10.42 -0.92
C ILE A 88 9.81 -9.21 -1.82
N VAL A 89 10.93 -8.68 -2.26
CA VAL A 89 11.03 -7.46 -3.04
C VAL A 89 11.65 -7.82 -4.39
N ILE A 90 10.88 -7.65 -5.45
CA ILE A 90 11.27 -7.97 -6.82
C ILE A 90 11.47 -6.67 -7.59
N THR A 91 12.63 -6.49 -8.21
CA THR A 91 12.94 -5.26 -8.96
C THR A 91 13.08 -5.55 -10.45
N TYR A 92 12.39 -4.74 -11.25
CA TYR A 92 12.49 -4.71 -12.71
C TYR A 92 13.17 -3.42 -13.15
N GLU A 93 14.06 -3.53 -14.14
CA GLU A 93 14.67 -2.38 -14.80
C GLU A 93 14.61 -2.60 -16.31
N ASP A 94 14.07 -1.61 -17.01
CA ASP A 94 13.83 -1.62 -18.45
C ASP A 94 13.01 -2.84 -18.89
N GLY A 95 11.99 -3.16 -18.09
CA GLY A 95 11.09 -4.29 -18.29
C GLY A 95 11.66 -5.65 -17.90
N GLU A 96 12.95 -5.76 -17.60
CA GLU A 96 13.60 -7.02 -17.27
C GLU A 96 13.69 -7.23 -15.75
N LEU A 97 13.36 -8.44 -15.30
CA LEU A 97 13.56 -8.84 -13.90
C LEU A 97 15.06 -8.83 -13.54
N LYS A 98 15.47 -7.99 -12.59
CA LYS A 98 16.87 -7.83 -12.17
C LYS A 98 17.21 -8.54 -10.86
N THR A 99 16.42 -8.28 -9.82
CA THR A 99 16.74 -8.78 -8.48
C THR A 99 15.50 -9.30 -7.77
N VAL A 100 15.76 -10.27 -6.89
CA VAL A 100 14.80 -10.78 -5.91
C VAL A 100 15.51 -10.67 -4.56
N ASN A 101 14.98 -9.83 -3.68
CA ASN A 101 15.55 -9.56 -2.37
C ASN A 101 14.59 -10.03 -1.28
N SER A 102 15.12 -10.72 -0.28
CA SER A 102 14.40 -11.13 0.92
C SER A 102 15.39 -11.17 2.09
N LYS A 103 14.90 -11.01 3.32
CA LYS A 103 15.72 -11.15 4.54
C LYS A 103 16.36 -12.53 4.67
N ASP A 104 15.77 -13.56 4.06
CA ASP A 104 16.25 -14.94 4.12
C ASP A 104 17.09 -15.36 2.91
N ASN A 105 17.56 -14.42 2.08
CA ASN A 105 18.35 -14.70 0.87
C ASN A 105 17.64 -15.67 -0.10
N ILE A 106 16.32 -15.53 -0.25
CA ILE A 106 15.53 -16.29 -1.24
C ILE A 106 16.11 -16.06 -2.64
N ASN A 107 16.42 -17.14 -3.34
CA ASN A 107 17.00 -17.06 -4.68
C ASN A 107 15.94 -16.83 -5.76
N MET A 108 16.35 -16.22 -6.87
CA MET A 108 15.49 -16.00 -8.05
C MET A 108 14.91 -17.29 -8.66
N SER A 109 15.53 -18.45 -8.40
CA SER A 109 15.02 -19.76 -8.81
C SER A 109 13.84 -20.26 -7.97
N GLU A 110 13.63 -19.69 -6.79
CA GLU A 110 12.53 -20.06 -5.89
C GLU A 110 11.26 -19.28 -6.19
N VAL A 111 11.38 -18.14 -6.86
CA VAL A 111 10.29 -17.29 -7.34
C VAL A 111 10.14 -17.54 -8.84
N TRP A 112 9.49 -18.65 -9.19
CA TRP A 112 9.43 -19.14 -10.58
C TRP A 112 8.19 -18.68 -11.33
N ASP A 113 7.12 -18.32 -10.63
CA ASP A 113 5.80 -17.99 -11.16
C ASP A 113 5.61 -16.50 -11.47
N VAL A 114 6.68 -15.70 -11.36
CA VAL A 114 6.65 -14.26 -11.69
C VAL A 114 7.03 -14.00 -13.15
N PRO A 115 6.43 -12.98 -13.79
CA PRO A 115 6.83 -12.52 -15.11
C PRO A 115 8.33 -12.21 -15.16
N ARG A 116 9.02 -12.63 -16.22
CA ARG A 116 10.44 -12.28 -16.40
C ARG A 116 10.63 -10.96 -17.16
N HIS A 117 9.63 -10.62 -17.96
CA HIS A 117 9.56 -9.42 -18.77
C HIS A 117 8.23 -8.70 -18.55
N LEU A 118 8.27 -7.38 -18.43
CA LEU A 118 7.14 -6.47 -18.28
C LEU A 118 7.35 -5.26 -19.19
N ASP A 119 6.51 -5.10 -20.22
CA ASP A 119 6.67 -4.02 -21.20
C ASP A 119 6.72 -2.64 -20.50
N GLU A 120 7.77 -1.87 -20.79
CA GLU A 120 7.97 -0.48 -20.34
C GLU A 120 7.92 -0.28 -18.81
N PHE A 121 8.12 -1.34 -18.01
CA PHE A 121 8.06 -1.26 -16.56
C PHE A 121 9.45 -1.23 -15.91
N SER A 122 9.69 -0.20 -15.10
CA SER A 122 10.83 -0.11 -14.19
C SER A 122 10.33 0.21 -12.80
N GLY A 123 10.60 -0.65 -11.82
CA GLY A 123 10.10 -0.48 -10.47
C GLY A 123 10.16 -1.74 -9.62
N THR A 124 9.57 -1.65 -8.44
CA THR A 124 9.65 -2.71 -7.43
C THR A 124 8.28 -3.27 -7.10
N VAL A 125 8.13 -4.58 -7.11
CA VAL A 125 6.94 -5.31 -6.66
C VAL A 125 7.24 -5.92 -5.29
N LYS A 126 6.32 -5.75 -4.33
CA LYS A 126 6.41 -6.38 -3.02
C LYS A 126 5.36 -7.48 -2.89
N GLY A 127 5.77 -8.57 -2.26
CA GLY A 127 4.93 -9.73 -2.08
C GLY A 127 5.47 -10.68 -1.02
N ILE A 128 4.86 -11.85 -0.96
CA ILE A 128 5.28 -12.99 -0.14
C ILE A 128 5.30 -14.26 -1.00
N LEU A 129 5.95 -15.30 -0.50
CA LEU A 129 5.72 -16.67 -1.00
C LEU A 129 4.74 -17.36 -0.05
N ASN A 130 3.68 -17.92 -0.60
CA ASN A 130 2.79 -18.78 0.18
C ASN A 130 3.41 -20.18 0.41
N GLU A 131 2.69 -21.06 1.10
CA GLU A 131 3.16 -22.41 1.40
C GLU A 131 3.46 -23.28 0.16
N GLN A 132 2.79 -22.98 -0.96
CA GLN A 132 3.02 -23.64 -2.26
C GLN A 132 4.17 -23.02 -3.05
N LYS A 133 4.89 -22.04 -2.49
CA LYS A 133 5.95 -21.27 -3.16
C LYS A 133 5.47 -20.51 -4.40
N ASN A 134 4.24 -20.03 -4.37
CA ASN A 134 3.73 -19.07 -5.35
C ASN A 134 3.93 -17.65 -4.81
N PHE A 135 4.36 -16.73 -5.68
CA PHE A 135 4.52 -15.33 -5.33
C PHE A 135 3.16 -14.63 -5.35
N ILE A 136 2.81 -14.04 -4.22
CA ILE A 136 1.58 -13.24 -4.07
C ILE A 136 1.99 -11.78 -3.90
N ALA A 137 1.74 -10.98 -4.94
CA ALA A 137 2.01 -9.55 -4.92
C ALA A 137 0.94 -8.82 -4.09
N TYR A 138 1.36 -7.90 -3.22
CA TYR A 138 0.42 -7.05 -2.47
C TYR A 138 0.72 -5.56 -2.62
N ASP A 139 1.87 -5.18 -3.19
CA ASP A 139 2.20 -3.77 -3.43
C ASP A 139 3.11 -3.56 -4.63
N LEU A 140 3.05 -2.34 -5.17
CA LEU A 140 3.86 -1.84 -6.27
C LEU A 140 4.45 -0.49 -5.88
N GLU A 141 5.77 -0.35 -5.97
CA GLU A 141 6.53 0.86 -5.67
C GLU A 141 6.44 1.90 -6.81
N LEU A 142 5.24 2.05 -7.37
CA LEU A 142 4.85 3.10 -8.29
C LEU A 142 4.01 4.13 -7.54
N VAL A 143 4.09 5.41 -7.87
CA VAL A 143 3.15 6.39 -7.31
C VAL A 143 1.82 6.29 -8.06
N GLY A 144 0.73 6.22 -7.30
CA GLY A 144 -0.61 6.01 -7.84
C GLY A 144 -1.57 5.51 -6.76
N ASN A 145 -2.85 5.47 -7.10
CA ASN A 145 -3.86 4.95 -6.18
C ASN A 145 -3.77 3.42 -6.06
N PHE A 146 -4.29 2.87 -4.95
CA PHE A 146 -4.20 1.45 -4.64
C PHE A 146 -4.79 0.57 -5.74
N LEU A 147 -5.97 0.90 -6.25
CA LEU A 147 -6.65 0.08 -7.27
C LEU A 147 -5.88 0.04 -8.59
N GLN A 148 -5.33 1.19 -9.02
CA GLN A 148 -4.47 1.27 -10.21
C GLN A 148 -3.24 0.37 -10.07
N LYS A 149 -2.59 0.37 -8.91
CA LYS A 149 -1.45 -0.53 -8.65
C LYS A 149 -1.84 -1.99 -8.74
N MET A 150 -2.97 -2.37 -8.14
CA MET A 150 -3.46 -3.75 -8.17
C MET A 150 -3.86 -4.19 -9.59
N GLU A 151 -4.46 -3.28 -10.36
CA GLU A 151 -4.82 -3.52 -11.76
C GLU A 151 -3.57 -3.69 -12.64
N LEU A 152 -2.55 -2.84 -12.45
CA LEU A 152 -1.26 -2.98 -13.14
C LEU A 152 -0.60 -4.33 -12.83
N LEU A 153 -0.53 -4.73 -11.57
CA LEU A 153 0.00 -6.05 -11.18
C LEU A 153 -0.77 -7.19 -11.84
N LYS A 154 -2.11 -7.11 -11.82
CA LYS A 154 -2.95 -8.14 -12.45
C LYS A 154 -2.75 -8.21 -13.96
N ASN A 155 -2.70 -7.06 -14.64
CA ASN A 155 -2.50 -6.98 -16.09
C ASN A 155 -1.09 -7.44 -16.50
N ALA A 156 -0.11 -7.24 -15.61
CA ALA A 156 1.25 -7.76 -15.75
C ALA A 156 1.35 -9.28 -15.52
N GLY A 157 0.27 -9.96 -15.12
CA GLY A 157 0.23 -11.41 -14.93
C GLY A 157 0.63 -11.88 -13.53
N PHE A 158 0.69 -10.99 -12.54
CA PHE A 158 0.93 -11.40 -11.15
C PHE A 158 -0.33 -11.98 -10.51
N THR A 159 -0.12 -12.99 -9.66
CA THR A 159 -1.08 -13.34 -8.62
C THR A 159 -1.07 -12.24 -7.56
N ILE A 160 -2.22 -11.62 -7.31
CA ILE A 160 -2.36 -10.56 -6.31
C ILE A 160 -3.03 -11.07 -5.04
N SER A 161 -2.65 -10.50 -3.90
CA SER A 161 -3.35 -10.73 -2.64
C SER A 161 -4.80 -10.29 -2.74
N GLU A 162 -5.71 -11.06 -2.15
CA GLU A 162 -7.07 -10.60 -1.95
C GLU A 162 -7.11 -9.33 -1.10
N TYR A 163 -8.11 -8.49 -1.35
CA TYR A 163 -8.37 -7.30 -0.58
C TYR A 163 -9.86 -6.98 -0.54
N VAL A 164 -10.29 -6.21 0.46
CA VAL A 164 -11.69 -5.78 0.62
C VAL A 164 -11.77 -4.26 0.59
N LEU A 165 -12.72 -3.74 -0.19
CA LEU A 165 -13.04 -2.31 -0.24
C LEU A 165 -14.04 -1.94 0.86
N PHE A 166 -13.69 -0.90 1.63
CA PHE A 166 -14.57 -0.22 2.57
C PHE A 166 -14.76 1.22 2.11
N PRO A 167 -15.90 1.55 1.45
CA PRO A 167 -16.17 2.93 1.03
C PRO A 167 -16.47 3.82 2.24
N THR A 168 -16.29 5.13 2.06
CA THR A 168 -16.49 6.19 3.07
C THR A 168 -17.79 6.02 3.86
N ASP A 169 -18.93 5.91 3.19
CA ASP A 169 -20.25 5.83 3.82
C ASP A 169 -20.40 4.58 4.70
N LYS A 170 -19.75 3.48 4.29
CA LYS A 170 -19.77 2.21 5.03
C LYS A 170 -18.93 2.31 6.29
N ILE A 171 -17.77 2.97 6.24
CA ILE A 171 -16.94 3.19 7.44
C ILE A 171 -17.70 4.10 8.41
N ALA A 172 -18.26 5.21 7.92
CA ALA A 172 -18.98 6.19 8.73
C ALA A 172 -20.22 5.60 9.44
N SER A 173 -20.89 4.62 8.83
CA SER A 173 -22.11 3.99 9.38
C SER A 173 -21.87 2.69 10.14
N THR A 174 -20.66 2.13 10.11
CA THR A 174 -20.33 0.87 10.79
C THR A 174 -19.87 1.12 12.22
N SER A 175 -20.46 0.42 13.20
CA SER A 175 -19.96 0.47 14.57
C SER A 175 -18.60 -0.22 14.71
N SER A 176 -17.76 0.25 15.63
CA SER A 176 -16.41 -0.32 15.86
C SER A 176 -16.42 -1.84 16.06
N SER A 177 -17.40 -2.36 16.80
CA SER A 177 -17.58 -3.80 17.03
C SER A 177 -17.89 -4.60 15.76
N LYS A 178 -18.70 -4.04 14.85
CA LYS A 178 -19.04 -4.69 13.57
C LYS A 178 -17.86 -4.65 12.61
N LEU A 179 -17.12 -3.54 12.60
CA LEU A 179 -15.90 -3.42 11.81
C LEU A 179 -14.86 -4.44 12.29
N GLU A 180 -14.60 -4.51 13.60
CA GLU A 180 -13.66 -5.47 14.18
C GLU A 180 -14.04 -6.92 13.85
N ALA A 181 -15.32 -7.29 14.04
CA ALA A 181 -15.79 -8.61 13.65
C ALA A 181 -15.58 -8.90 12.16
N SER A 182 -15.76 -7.89 11.30
CA SER A 182 -15.53 -8.03 9.84
C SER A 182 -14.04 -8.24 9.52
N LEU A 183 -13.14 -7.51 10.19
CA LEU A 183 -11.70 -7.65 10.01
C LEU A 183 -11.19 -8.99 10.55
N LEU A 184 -11.67 -9.42 11.72
CA LEU A 184 -11.35 -10.74 12.28
C LEU A 184 -11.80 -11.88 11.36
N ASN A 185 -13.00 -11.77 10.78
CA ASN A 185 -13.49 -12.72 9.80
C ASN A 185 -12.63 -12.72 8.51
N PHE A 186 -12.15 -11.56 8.06
CA PHE A 186 -11.24 -11.49 6.92
C PHE A 186 -9.88 -12.17 7.22
N ILE A 187 -9.34 -11.98 8.42
CA ILE A 187 -8.13 -12.67 8.89
C ILE A 187 -8.36 -14.18 8.90
N SER A 188 -9.45 -14.67 9.52
CA SER A 188 -9.80 -16.10 9.57
C SER A 188 -9.85 -16.72 8.18
N LYS A 189 -10.53 -16.07 7.22
CA LYS A 189 -10.63 -16.55 5.84
C LYS A 189 -9.29 -16.57 5.12
N SER A 190 -8.43 -15.59 5.37
CA SER A 190 -7.08 -15.57 4.81
C SER A 190 -6.27 -16.76 5.32
N CYS A 191 -6.37 -17.05 6.62
CA CYS A 191 -5.74 -18.23 7.23
C CYS A 191 -6.32 -19.55 6.68
N GLU A 192 -7.64 -19.66 6.52
CA GLU A 192 -8.30 -20.82 5.90
C GLU A 192 -7.86 -21.05 4.45
N ALA A 193 -7.49 -19.98 3.74
CA ALA A 193 -6.91 -20.04 2.39
C ALA A 193 -5.42 -20.43 2.37
N GLY A 194 -4.80 -20.70 3.53
CA GLY A 194 -3.41 -21.13 3.66
C GLY A 194 -2.40 -19.98 3.73
N LEU A 195 -2.84 -18.75 4.00
CA LEU A 195 -1.96 -17.60 4.20
C LEU A 195 -1.59 -17.44 5.67
N LYS A 196 -0.34 -17.08 5.98
CA LYS A 196 0.09 -16.81 7.36
C LYS A 196 -0.11 -15.34 7.69
N VAL A 197 -1.24 -15.05 8.32
CA VAL A 197 -1.73 -13.69 8.56
C VAL A 197 -2.02 -13.51 10.06
N ASP A 198 -1.53 -12.41 10.65
CA ASP A 198 -1.80 -12.07 12.06
C ASP A 198 -2.62 -10.78 12.24
N GLY A 199 -2.99 -10.13 11.14
CA GLY A 199 -3.69 -8.86 11.15
C GLY A 199 -4.14 -8.42 9.76
N VAL A 200 -4.50 -7.16 9.64
CA VAL A 200 -4.79 -6.53 8.36
C VAL A 200 -3.98 -5.27 8.18
N VAL A 201 -3.60 -4.99 6.95
CA VAL A 201 -3.09 -3.68 6.53
C VAL A 201 -4.27 -2.88 5.99
N VAL A 202 -4.49 -1.71 6.57
CA VAL A 202 -5.42 -0.72 6.03
C VAL A 202 -4.63 0.21 5.13
N VAL A 203 -4.98 0.24 3.85
CA VAL A 203 -4.40 1.15 2.84
C VAL A 203 -5.45 2.17 2.42
N SER A 204 -5.06 3.42 2.27
CA SER A 204 -5.92 4.50 1.81
C SER A 204 -5.14 5.41 0.88
N ASP A 205 -5.77 5.86 -0.21
CA ASP A 205 -5.15 6.83 -1.12
C ASP A 205 -4.98 8.21 -0.48
N ASN A 206 -5.77 8.48 0.57
CA ASN A 206 -5.62 9.65 1.41
C ASN A 206 -4.76 9.32 2.64
N PRO A 207 -3.94 10.27 3.15
CA PRO A 207 -3.16 10.06 4.36
C PRO A 207 -4.04 9.66 5.55
N LEU A 208 -3.64 8.59 6.25
CA LEU A 208 -4.28 8.12 7.48
C LEU A 208 -3.62 8.70 8.73
N LEU A 209 -2.33 9.02 8.62
CA LEU A 209 -1.50 9.56 9.70
C LEU A 209 -0.73 10.80 9.22
N PRO A 210 -0.20 11.62 10.14
CA PRO A 210 0.70 12.71 9.79
C PRO A 210 1.85 12.25 8.89
N GLY A 211 2.20 13.08 7.91
CA GLY A 211 3.32 12.84 6.99
C GLY A 211 3.02 11.90 5.82
N ASN A 212 1.86 11.99 5.16
CA ASN A 212 1.56 11.21 3.94
C ASN A 212 1.54 9.68 4.13
N CYS A 213 1.44 9.19 5.36
CA CYS A 213 1.37 7.76 5.61
C CYS A 213 -0.03 7.26 5.25
N THR A 214 -0.10 6.48 4.17
CA THR A 214 -1.31 5.91 3.58
C THR A 214 -1.65 4.53 4.12
N ARG A 215 -0.86 4.04 5.09
CA ARG A 215 -0.96 2.68 5.63
C ARG A 215 -0.92 2.65 7.15
N LEU A 216 -1.69 1.75 7.72
CA LEU A 216 -1.59 1.32 9.11
C LEU A 216 -1.87 -0.18 9.20
N ILE A 217 -1.48 -0.80 10.31
CA ILE A 217 -1.75 -2.21 10.59
C ILE A 217 -2.72 -2.31 11.75
N PHE A 218 -3.75 -3.14 11.59
CA PHE A 218 -4.58 -3.61 12.70
C PHE A 218 -4.21 -5.06 13.02
N LYS A 219 -3.69 -5.29 14.23
CA LYS A 219 -3.28 -6.60 14.73
C LYS A 219 -4.08 -6.91 16.00
N PRO A 220 -5.22 -7.61 15.90
CA PRO A 220 -6.08 -7.87 17.04
C PRO A 220 -5.37 -8.79 18.05
N LYS A 221 -5.53 -8.51 19.34
CA LYS A 221 -4.93 -9.33 20.42
C LYS A 221 -5.37 -10.79 20.41
N SER A 222 -6.53 -11.07 19.83
CA SER A 222 -7.16 -12.39 19.79
C SER A 222 -6.62 -13.33 18.69
N VAL A 223 -5.70 -12.88 17.83
CA VAL A 223 -5.19 -13.68 16.69
C VAL A 223 -3.95 -14.51 17.05
N ASN A 224 -3.37 -14.33 18.25
CA ASN A 224 -2.27 -15.17 18.73
C ASN A 224 -2.80 -16.57 19.13
N ASN A 225 -2.74 -17.52 18.20
CA ASN A 225 -2.75 -18.97 18.49
C ASN A 225 -1.33 -19.52 18.42
#